data_AF-W4QYX6-F1
#
_entry.id   AF-W4QYX6-F1
#
_cell.length_a   1.000
_cell.length_b   1.000
_cell.length_c   1.000
_cell.angle_alpha   90.00
_cell.angle_beta   90.00
_cell.angle_gamma   90.00
#
_symmetry.space_group_name_H-M   'P 1'
#
loop_
_entity.id
_entity.type
_entity.pdbx_description
1 polymer ?
#
loop_
_entity_poly.entity_id
_entity_poly.type
_entity_poly.pdbx_seq_one_letter_code
_entity_poly.pdbx_strand_id
1 'polypeptide(L)'
;MDYKNQTIDISDSSESIGIENVIEKLQKLKLSLPLFIRVTGARQEQVELMEKLDRFADAFIFPYDKLKTEQLPTRISRKPIYVAINPTQFDVAFLSLIKAKYSGIILDEKNGCTHSETLINHQNILATLKSQNFNLPVITVGGVINPEDALLLLENGADLVLLSSGYVFAGPGLPKRIKEAQVEQLGTENSEVVGWKSYWLFGFSILIGGLITLLLSMTTIILPYDEFFLEMTRGTIEDFNERILYFMAHDRMTLAGTMISGGFLYVVLANYGVKNGLRWAKQAIDAAAIVGFLGILLFIGYGYFDWLHLLFWIILLPFYLNGFFQTRNLRGTPSSTNRKNHLTWKKSLIGQFSFVVLGFSFVIGGITISYIGVSNVFVTTDLLYLCMPADMLSEFNSRLIPVIAHDRAGFGSALLSVGLLVLMTALWGFQQGNRWVWWALFIGGIPAFASGIAIHFIIGYTSFVHLLPAYFALVLYVTGLIFSYSYFHLKQNK
;
A
#
# COMPACT_ATOMS: atom_id res chain seq x y z
N MET A 1 -13.44 -26.81 3.13
CA MET A 1 -12.06 -26.40 3.49
C MET A 1 -11.73 -27.01 4.83
N ASP A 2 -10.59 -27.69 4.92
CA ASP A 2 -10.06 -28.23 6.17
C ASP A 2 -8.97 -27.28 6.68
N TYR A 3 -9.29 -26.50 7.71
CA TYR A 3 -8.35 -25.55 8.31
C TYR A 3 -7.21 -26.23 9.09
N LYS A 4 -7.41 -27.46 9.55
CA LYS A 4 -6.42 -28.20 10.33
C LYS A 4 -5.31 -28.73 9.42
N ASN A 5 -5.71 -29.27 8.27
CA ASN A 5 -4.78 -29.79 7.28
C ASN A 5 -4.40 -28.76 6.20
N GLN A 6 -5.01 -27.57 6.26
CA GLN A 6 -4.86 -26.50 5.25
C GLN A 6 -5.14 -27.03 3.84
N THR A 7 -6.19 -27.85 3.68
CA THR A 7 -6.56 -28.36 2.36
C THR A 7 -7.88 -27.75 1.90
N ILE A 8 -7.97 -27.52 0.60
CA ILE A 8 -9.23 -27.17 -0.05
C ILE A 8 -9.66 -28.42 -0.81
N ASP A 9 -10.83 -28.93 -0.44
CA ASP A 9 -11.47 -29.98 -1.20
C ASP A 9 -12.08 -29.32 -2.46
N ILE A 10 -11.42 -29.52 -3.59
CA ILE A 10 -11.88 -29.03 -4.88
C ILE A 10 -12.69 -30.18 -5.48
N SER A 11 -14.01 -30.00 -5.53
CA SER A 11 -14.95 -30.93 -6.17
C SER A 11 -14.41 -31.43 -7.52
N ASP A 12 -14.37 -32.75 -7.70
CA ASP A 12 -13.96 -33.40 -8.95
C ASP A 12 -14.90 -33.05 -10.13
N SER A 13 -16.17 -32.70 -9.84
CA SER A 13 -17.08 -32.10 -10.82
C SER A 13 -16.83 -30.60 -10.90
N SER A 14 -16.07 -30.16 -11.90
CA SER A 14 -15.93 -28.74 -12.21
C SER A 14 -17.29 -28.18 -12.66
N GLU A 15 -17.91 -27.35 -11.82
CA GLU A 15 -19.07 -26.58 -12.25
C GLU A 15 -18.64 -25.60 -13.34
N SER A 16 -19.14 -25.84 -14.56
CA SER A 16 -18.91 -24.96 -15.71
C SER A 16 -20.13 -24.08 -15.94
N ILE A 17 -19.91 -22.79 -16.20
CA ILE A 17 -20.98 -21.85 -16.55
C ILE A 17 -21.42 -21.98 -18.03
N GLY A 18 -20.85 -22.92 -18.79
CA GLY A 18 -21.08 -23.09 -20.22
C GLY A 18 -20.19 -22.18 -21.09
N ILE A 19 -19.88 -22.64 -22.30
CA ILE A 19 -18.89 -21.99 -23.19
C ILE A 19 -19.34 -20.60 -23.66
N GLU A 20 -20.63 -20.42 -23.93
CA GLU A 20 -21.20 -19.13 -24.36
C GLU A 20 -20.98 -18.06 -23.28
N ASN A 21 -21.27 -18.39 -22.02
CA ASN A 21 -21.09 -17.49 -20.89
C ASN A 21 -19.61 -17.23 -20.59
N VAL A 22 -18.73 -18.22 -20.79
CA VAL A 22 -17.27 -18.04 -20.70
C VAL A 22 -16.80 -17.02 -21.74
N ILE A 23 -17.23 -17.16 -22.99
CA ILE A 23 -16.86 -16.23 -24.07
C ILE A 23 -17.35 -14.82 -23.76
N GLU A 24 -18.58 -14.65 -23.29
CA GLU A 24 -19.12 -13.33 -22.93
C GLU A 24 -18.28 -12.67 -21.82
N LYS A 25 -17.88 -13.42 -20.80
CA LYS A 25 -17.00 -12.92 -19.75
C LYS A 25 -15.62 -12.55 -20.28
N LEU A 26 -15.02 -13.40 -21.13
CA LEU A 26 -13.71 -13.13 -21.73
C LEU A 26 -13.71 -11.89 -22.63
N GLN A 27 -14.79 -11.62 -23.36
CA GLN A 27 -14.92 -10.41 -24.17
C GLN A 27 -14.96 -9.13 -23.34
N LYS A 28 -15.50 -9.19 -22.11
CA LYS A 28 -15.57 -8.06 -21.18
C LYS A 28 -14.26 -7.85 -20.41
N LEU A 29 -13.42 -8.87 -20.33
CA LEU A 29 -12.17 -8.83 -19.59
C LEU A 29 -11.07 -8.12 -20.38
N LYS A 30 -10.48 -7.08 -19.79
CA LYS A 30 -9.24 -6.46 -20.27
C LYS A 30 -8.07 -7.07 -19.51
N LEU A 31 -7.51 -8.16 -20.03
CA LEU A 31 -6.38 -8.84 -19.41
C LEU A 31 -5.06 -8.18 -19.83
N SER A 32 -4.25 -7.81 -18.84
CA SER A 32 -2.87 -7.35 -19.04
C SER A 32 -1.82 -8.45 -18.81
N LEU A 33 -2.29 -9.65 -18.45
CA LEU A 33 -1.47 -10.82 -18.13
C LEU A 33 -1.86 -12.00 -19.04
N PRO A 34 -0.91 -12.91 -19.33
CA PRO A 34 -1.21 -14.08 -20.16
C PRO A 34 -2.31 -14.96 -19.58
N LEU A 35 -3.21 -15.45 -20.43
CA LEU A 35 -4.32 -16.34 -20.05
C LEU A 35 -4.05 -17.78 -20.49
N PHE A 36 -3.96 -18.68 -19.51
CA PHE A 36 -3.83 -20.11 -19.76
C PHE A 36 -5.21 -20.77 -19.57
N ILE A 37 -5.69 -21.49 -20.57
CA ILE A 37 -7.02 -22.11 -20.55
C ILE A 37 -6.89 -23.62 -20.42
N ARG A 38 -7.44 -24.18 -19.33
CA ARG A 38 -7.57 -25.62 -19.16
C ARG A 38 -8.83 -26.13 -19.85
N VAL A 39 -8.68 -27.14 -20.70
CA VAL A 39 -9.77 -27.80 -21.42
C VAL A 39 -9.98 -29.22 -20.91
N THR A 40 -11.20 -29.52 -20.47
CA THR A 40 -11.61 -30.82 -19.93
C THR A 40 -12.78 -31.37 -20.76
N GLY A 41 -13.07 -32.66 -20.65
CA GLY A 41 -14.19 -33.29 -21.37
C GLY A 41 -13.74 -34.36 -22.36
N ALA A 42 -14.66 -34.77 -23.24
CA ALA A 42 -14.35 -35.71 -24.31
C ALA A 42 -13.44 -35.05 -25.36
N ARG A 43 -12.74 -35.86 -26.15
CA ARG A 43 -11.77 -35.36 -27.13
C ARG A 43 -12.37 -34.37 -28.12
N GLN A 44 -13.53 -34.67 -28.70
CA GLN A 44 -14.18 -33.77 -29.67
C GLN A 44 -14.54 -32.44 -29.03
N GLU A 45 -15.04 -32.50 -27.79
CA GLU A 45 -15.35 -31.34 -26.95
C GLU A 45 -14.12 -30.46 -26.71
N GLN A 46 -12.98 -31.07 -26.37
CA GLN A 46 -11.73 -30.33 -26.16
C GLN A 46 -11.27 -29.58 -27.41
N VAL A 47 -11.40 -30.19 -28.60
CA VAL A 47 -11.06 -29.54 -29.88
C VAL A 47 -12.00 -28.36 -30.15
N GLU A 48 -13.31 -28.56 -29.96
CA GLU A 48 -14.31 -27.50 -30.14
C GLU A 48 -14.08 -26.32 -29.18
N LEU A 49 -13.76 -26.62 -27.91
CA LEU A 49 -13.42 -25.61 -26.92
C LEU A 49 -12.18 -24.82 -27.31
N MET A 50 -11.15 -25.48 -27.83
CA MET A 50 -9.95 -24.80 -28.31
C MET A 50 -10.26 -23.85 -29.46
N GLU A 51 -11.00 -24.30 -30.47
CA GLU A 51 -11.35 -23.47 -31.63
C GLU A 51 -12.14 -22.22 -31.20
N LYS A 52 -13.09 -22.37 -30.28
CA LYS A 52 -13.89 -21.26 -29.74
C LYS A 52 -13.09 -20.30 -28.86
N LEU A 53 -12.07 -20.79 -28.15
CA LEU A 53 -11.30 -20.03 -27.16
C LEU A 53 -9.93 -19.54 -27.64
N ASP A 54 -9.47 -19.95 -28.83
CA ASP A 54 -8.14 -19.67 -29.37
C ASP A 54 -7.79 -18.18 -29.39
N ARG A 55 -8.76 -17.33 -29.74
CA ARG A 55 -8.58 -15.88 -29.79
C ARG A 55 -8.32 -15.23 -28.42
N PHE A 56 -8.65 -15.92 -27.33
CA PHE A 56 -8.49 -15.42 -25.96
C PHE A 56 -7.31 -16.07 -25.23
N ALA A 57 -6.90 -17.27 -25.65
CA ALA A 57 -5.86 -18.04 -24.98
C ALA A 57 -4.46 -17.59 -25.40
N ASP A 58 -3.54 -17.56 -24.44
CA ASP A 58 -2.11 -17.51 -24.71
C ASP A 58 -1.47 -18.90 -24.67
N ALA A 59 -2.06 -19.84 -23.92
CA ALA A 59 -1.70 -21.25 -23.91
C ALA A 59 -2.90 -22.12 -23.52
N PHE A 60 -2.86 -23.39 -23.93
CA PHE A 60 -3.84 -24.40 -23.55
C PHE A 60 -3.25 -25.46 -22.61
N ILE A 61 -4.06 -25.94 -21.66
CA ILE A 61 -3.69 -26.97 -20.69
C ILE A 61 -4.59 -28.19 -20.87
N PHE A 62 -3.98 -29.34 -21.09
CA PHE A 62 -4.65 -30.63 -21.22
C PHE A 62 -4.39 -31.53 -20.01
N PRO A 63 -5.41 -32.07 -19.33
CA PRO A 63 -5.19 -33.09 -18.31
C PRO A 63 -4.61 -34.35 -18.96
N TYR A 64 -3.60 -34.93 -18.31
CA TYR A 64 -3.00 -36.16 -18.76
C TYR A 64 -3.97 -37.34 -18.62
N ASP A 65 -4.16 -38.07 -19.71
CA ASP A 65 -4.94 -39.30 -19.77
C ASP A 65 -4.21 -40.25 -20.72
N LYS A 66 -3.65 -41.33 -20.15
CA LYS A 66 -2.73 -42.27 -20.82
C LYS A 66 -3.25 -42.77 -22.18
N LEU A 67 -4.57 -42.92 -22.35
CA LEU A 67 -5.18 -43.38 -23.61
C LEU A 67 -5.44 -42.25 -24.62
N LYS A 68 -5.62 -41.01 -24.17
CA LYS A 68 -5.95 -39.85 -25.03
C LYS A 68 -4.73 -39.03 -25.44
N THR A 69 -3.68 -39.01 -24.60
CA THR A 69 -2.44 -38.23 -24.81
C THR A 69 -1.65 -38.70 -26.04
N GLU A 70 -1.73 -39.98 -26.42
CA GLU A 70 -1.04 -40.52 -27.60
C GLU A 70 -1.65 -40.08 -28.94
N GLN A 71 -2.93 -39.70 -28.96
CA GLN A 71 -3.65 -39.49 -30.21
C GLN A 71 -3.95 -38.02 -30.54
N LEU A 72 -3.40 -37.02 -29.84
CA LEU A 72 -3.69 -35.60 -30.13
C LEU A 72 -3.40 -35.23 -31.62
N PRO A 73 -4.26 -34.45 -32.30
CA PRO A 73 -3.97 -33.96 -33.65
C PRO A 73 -2.73 -33.06 -33.63
N THR A 74 -1.92 -33.14 -34.68
CA THR A 74 -0.61 -32.50 -34.78
C THR A 74 -0.61 -30.97 -34.91
N ARG A 75 -1.78 -30.30 -34.99
CA ARG A 75 -1.93 -28.83 -34.88
C ARG A 75 -3.41 -28.40 -34.86
N ILE A 76 -3.99 -28.18 -33.68
CA ILE A 76 -5.32 -27.54 -33.51
C ILE A 76 -5.18 -26.02 -33.35
N SER A 77 -4.11 -25.58 -32.68
CA SER A 77 -3.81 -24.18 -32.43
C SER A 77 -2.33 -23.89 -32.69
N ARG A 78 -2.00 -22.63 -32.97
CA ARG A 78 -0.61 -22.14 -33.00
C ARG A 78 -0.09 -21.79 -31.60
N LYS A 79 -0.94 -21.79 -30.59
CA LYS A 79 -0.61 -21.48 -29.20
C LYS A 79 0.12 -22.66 -28.54
N PRO A 80 1.01 -22.40 -27.56
CA PRO A 80 1.63 -23.44 -26.75
C PRO A 80 0.59 -24.35 -26.08
N ILE A 81 0.85 -25.65 -26.09
CA ILE A 81 -0.02 -26.66 -25.49
C ILE A 81 0.77 -27.38 -24.39
N TYR A 82 0.29 -27.30 -23.16
CA TYR A 82 0.88 -27.94 -21.99
C TYR A 82 0.07 -29.17 -21.59
N VAL A 83 0.75 -30.18 -21.08
CA VAL A 83 0.12 -31.35 -20.46
C VAL A 83 0.21 -31.26 -18.95
N ALA A 84 -0.93 -31.35 -18.26
CA ALA A 84 -1.04 -31.34 -16.82
C ALA A 84 -1.04 -32.76 -16.26
N ILE A 85 -0.04 -33.09 -15.45
CA ILE A 85 0.22 -34.44 -14.93
C ILE A 85 0.07 -34.41 -13.41
N ASN A 86 -0.72 -35.33 -12.88
CA ASN A 86 -0.77 -35.55 -11.43
C ASN A 86 0.51 -36.27 -10.98
N PRO A 87 1.09 -35.96 -9.80
CA PRO A 87 2.30 -36.61 -9.32
C PRO A 87 2.26 -38.14 -9.31
N THR A 88 1.08 -38.73 -9.06
CA THR A 88 0.89 -40.19 -9.06
C THR A 88 0.91 -40.84 -10.45
N GLN A 89 0.72 -40.05 -11.50
CA GLN A 89 0.68 -40.49 -12.89
C GLN A 89 2.01 -40.24 -13.61
N PHE A 90 2.99 -39.62 -12.94
CA PHE A 90 4.27 -39.29 -13.54
C PHE A 90 5.09 -40.55 -13.80
N ASP A 91 5.49 -40.73 -15.06
CA ASP A 91 6.35 -41.82 -15.50
C ASP A 91 7.31 -41.30 -16.59
N VAL A 92 8.59 -41.63 -16.43
CA VAL A 92 9.70 -41.21 -17.29
C VAL A 92 9.50 -41.67 -18.73
N ALA A 93 8.79 -42.78 -18.95
CA ALA A 93 8.50 -43.31 -20.29
C ALA A 93 7.75 -42.30 -21.18
N PHE A 94 6.97 -41.38 -20.60
CA PHE A 94 6.18 -40.42 -21.37
C PHE A 94 6.95 -39.16 -21.79
N LEU A 95 8.16 -38.94 -21.28
CA LEU A 95 8.91 -37.71 -21.57
C LEU A 95 9.23 -37.55 -23.05
N SER A 96 9.46 -38.65 -23.78
CA SER A 96 9.69 -38.64 -25.23
C SER A 96 8.47 -38.16 -26.02
N LEU A 97 7.28 -38.65 -25.65
CA LEU A 97 6.00 -38.23 -26.22
C LEU A 97 5.74 -36.74 -25.96
N ILE A 98 6.03 -36.29 -24.74
CA ILE A 98 5.84 -34.89 -24.34
C ILE A 98 6.75 -33.98 -25.18
N LYS A 99 8.04 -34.33 -25.28
CA LYS A 99 9.01 -33.60 -26.11
C LYS A 99 8.59 -33.53 -27.58
N ALA A 100 7.89 -34.54 -28.09
CA ALA A 100 7.45 -34.60 -29.48
C ALA A 100 6.16 -33.81 -29.78
N LYS A 101 5.23 -33.69 -28.81
CA LYS A 101 3.86 -33.19 -29.07
C LYS A 101 3.44 -31.96 -28.26
N TYR A 102 4.09 -31.66 -27.14
CA TYR A 102 3.67 -30.61 -26.23
C TYR A 102 4.77 -29.56 -26.07
N SER A 103 4.36 -28.37 -25.64
CA SER A 103 5.24 -27.24 -25.38
C SER A 103 5.84 -27.26 -23.98
N GLY A 104 5.34 -28.12 -23.07
CA GLY A 104 5.83 -28.22 -21.70
C GLY A 104 4.94 -29.08 -20.81
N ILE A 105 5.32 -29.18 -19.54
CA ILE A 105 4.62 -29.96 -18.51
C ILE A 105 4.09 -29.03 -17.43
N ILE A 106 2.88 -29.29 -16.95
CA ILE A 106 2.33 -28.73 -15.72
C ILE A 106 2.24 -29.87 -14.68
N LEU A 107 2.83 -29.68 -13.51
CA LEU A 107 2.74 -30.60 -12.38
C LEU A 107 1.57 -30.14 -11.50
N ASP A 108 0.46 -30.87 -11.57
CA ASP A 108 -0.77 -30.53 -10.84
C ASP A 108 -0.69 -30.90 -9.36
N GLU A 109 -1.58 -30.31 -8.56
CA GLU A 109 -1.86 -30.79 -7.21
C GLU A 109 -2.78 -32.02 -7.26
N LYS A 110 -2.62 -32.92 -6.29
CA LYS A 110 -3.52 -34.06 -6.13
C LYS A 110 -4.57 -33.74 -5.07
N ASN A 111 -5.84 -34.02 -5.38
CA ASN A 111 -6.93 -33.92 -4.41
C ASN A 111 -6.64 -34.79 -3.18
N GLY A 112 -6.82 -34.20 -2.00
CA GLY A 112 -6.56 -34.83 -0.70
C GLY A 112 -5.10 -34.79 -0.23
N CYS A 113 -4.14 -34.32 -1.04
CA CYS A 113 -2.77 -34.10 -0.56
C CYS A 113 -2.63 -32.78 0.20
N THR A 114 -1.83 -32.81 1.27
CA THR A 114 -1.41 -31.60 1.99
C THR A 114 -0.42 -30.78 1.15
N HIS A 115 -0.25 -29.50 1.48
CA HIS A 115 0.71 -28.64 0.80
C HIS A 115 2.14 -29.20 0.83
N SER A 116 2.56 -29.75 1.98
CA SER A 116 3.90 -30.31 2.15
C SER A 116 4.11 -31.55 1.27
N GLU A 117 3.10 -32.42 1.17
CA GLU A 117 3.17 -33.58 0.27
C GLU A 117 3.24 -33.14 -1.19
N THR A 118 2.44 -32.16 -1.61
CA THR A 118 2.48 -31.61 -2.97
C THR A 118 3.85 -31.00 -3.28
N LEU A 119 4.42 -30.22 -2.36
CA LEU A 119 5.76 -29.64 -2.51
C LEU A 119 6.83 -30.73 -2.71
N ILE A 120 6.87 -31.72 -1.82
CA ILE A 120 7.86 -32.82 -1.89
C ILE A 120 7.72 -33.60 -3.21
N ASN A 121 6.48 -33.90 -3.61
CA ASN A 121 6.20 -34.60 -4.86
C ASN A 121 6.71 -33.81 -6.07
N HIS A 122 6.45 -32.50 -6.12
CA HIS A 122 6.93 -31.64 -7.20
C HIS A 122 8.46 -31.58 -7.22
N GLN A 123 9.11 -31.43 -6.07
CA GLN A 123 10.58 -31.43 -5.99
C GLN A 123 11.19 -32.73 -6.53
N ASN A 124 10.64 -33.89 -6.16
CA ASN A 124 11.12 -35.19 -6.62
C ASN A 124 10.97 -35.34 -8.14
N ILE A 125 9.84 -34.87 -8.69
CA ILE A 125 9.60 -34.91 -10.13
C ILE A 125 10.54 -33.94 -10.86
N LEU A 126 10.72 -32.72 -10.36
CA LEU A 126 11.64 -31.73 -10.92
C LEU A 126 13.09 -32.24 -10.94
N ALA A 127 13.55 -32.86 -9.85
CA ALA A 127 14.87 -33.49 -9.79
C ALA A 127 15.02 -34.62 -10.83
N THR A 128 13.94 -35.39 -11.05
CA THR A 128 13.90 -36.44 -12.09
C THR A 128 13.94 -35.83 -13.50
N LEU A 129 13.15 -34.79 -13.76
CA LEU A 129 13.16 -34.08 -15.05
C LEU A 129 14.54 -33.49 -15.37
N LYS A 130 15.21 -32.93 -14.35
CA LYS A 130 16.57 -32.41 -14.46
C LYS A 130 17.58 -33.51 -14.79
N SER A 131 17.50 -34.68 -14.14
CA SER A 131 18.40 -35.81 -14.42
C SER A 131 18.17 -36.42 -15.81
N GLN A 132 16.94 -36.33 -16.34
CA GLN A 132 16.57 -36.77 -17.69
C GLN A 132 16.83 -35.71 -18.78
N ASN A 133 17.52 -34.61 -18.45
CA ASN A 133 17.80 -33.50 -19.36
C ASN A 133 16.53 -33.04 -20.09
N PHE A 134 15.43 -32.88 -19.34
CA PHE A 134 14.19 -32.33 -19.87
C PHE A 134 14.37 -30.82 -20.06
N ASN A 135 14.13 -30.33 -21.28
CA ASN A 135 14.47 -28.98 -21.71
C ASN A 135 13.25 -28.15 -22.17
N LEU A 136 12.04 -28.69 -22.01
CA LEU A 136 10.82 -27.92 -22.21
C LEU A 136 10.39 -27.26 -20.90
N PRO A 137 9.65 -26.14 -20.96
CA PRO A 137 9.10 -25.47 -19.79
C PRO A 137 8.37 -26.40 -18.82
N VAL A 138 8.65 -26.27 -17.53
CA VAL A 138 8.00 -26.98 -16.43
C VAL A 138 7.31 -25.99 -15.50
N ILE A 139 6.02 -26.18 -15.28
CA ILE A 139 5.17 -25.33 -14.44
C ILE A 139 4.65 -26.18 -13.28
N THR A 140 4.60 -25.62 -12.08
CA THR A 140 4.05 -26.29 -10.89
C THR A 140 2.76 -25.62 -10.44
N VAL A 141 1.79 -26.40 -9.91
CA VAL A 141 0.53 -25.89 -9.38
C VAL A 141 0.36 -26.33 -7.92
N GLY A 142 0.37 -25.36 -7.01
CA GLY A 142 0.18 -25.62 -5.58
C GLY A 142 1.47 -26.01 -4.84
N GLY A 143 1.32 -26.51 -3.61
CA GLY A 143 2.46 -26.81 -2.73
C GLY A 143 3.17 -25.58 -2.13
N VAL A 144 2.65 -24.37 -2.35
CA VAL A 144 3.28 -23.11 -1.92
C VAL A 144 2.39 -22.38 -0.92
N ILE A 145 2.85 -22.28 0.33
CA ILE A 145 2.20 -21.49 1.39
C ILE A 145 3.07 -20.31 1.85
N ASN A 146 4.37 -20.34 1.56
CA ASN A 146 5.30 -19.29 1.95
C ASN A 146 6.36 -19.04 0.85
N PRO A 147 7.09 -17.92 0.90
CA PRO A 147 8.11 -17.62 -0.10
C PRO A 147 9.18 -18.69 -0.31
N GLU A 148 9.62 -19.40 0.74
CA GLU A 148 10.63 -20.46 0.62
C GLU A 148 10.19 -21.58 -0.32
N ASP A 149 8.93 -22.01 -0.19
CA ASP A 149 8.38 -23.10 -1.02
C ASP A 149 8.46 -22.74 -2.52
N ALA A 150 8.10 -21.50 -2.88
CA ALA A 150 8.14 -21.05 -4.27
C ALA A 150 9.57 -20.96 -4.80
N LEU A 151 10.50 -20.43 -4.02
CA LEU A 151 11.91 -20.34 -4.39
C LEU A 151 12.52 -21.73 -4.59
N LEU A 152 12.18 -22.67 -3.71
CA LEU A 152 12.64 -24.06 -3.78
C LEU A 152 12.17 -24.75 -5.06
N LEU A 153 10.93 -24.51 -5.50
CA LEU A 153 10.43 -25.04 -6.79
C LEU A 153 11.17 -24.42 -7.99
N LEU A 154 11.40 -23.11 -7.96
CA LEU A 154 12.15 -22.41 -9.02
C LEU A 154 13.60 -22.90 -9.10
N GLU A 155 14.30 -23.04 -7.97
CA GLU A 155 15.68 -23.54 -7.89
C GLU A 155 15.80 -25.01 -8.37
N ASN A 156 14.75 -25.82 -8.15
CA ASN A 156 14.71 -27.21 -8.62
C ASN A 156 14.37 -27.34 -10.11
N GLY A 157 14.11 -26.23 -10.82
CA GLY A 157 13.94 -26.21 -12.27
C GLY A 157 12.51 -25.97 -12.76
N ALA A 158 11.60 -25.48 -11.91
CA ALA A 158 10.34 -24.94 -12.39
C ALA A 158 10.56 -23.56 -13.03
N ASP A 159 9.98 -23.34 -14.21
CA ASP A 159 10.02 -22.05 -14.91
C ASP A 159 8.90 -21.10 -14.44
N LEU A 160 7.78 -21.67 -13.97
CA LEU A 160 6.64 -20.93 -13.45
C LEU A 160 5.99 -21.68 -12.28
N VAL A 161 5.49 -20.92 -11.30
CA VAL A 161 4.77 -21.44 -10.14
C VAL A 161 3.38 -20.83 -10.12
N LEU A 162 2.35 -21.67 -10.22
CA LEU A 162 0.95 -21.31 -10.08
C LEU A 162 0.49 -21.60 -8.65
N LEU A 163 -0.08 -20.60 -7.99
CA LEU A 163 -0.55 -20.74 -6.62
C LEU A 163 -2.00 -21.26 -6.59
N SER A 164 -2.29 -22.17 -5.66
CA SER A 164 -3.60 -22.79 -5.50
C SER A 164 -4.13 -22.64 -4.07
N SER A 165 -4.50 -23.74 -3.41
CA SER A 165 -4.95 -23.83 -2.03
C SER A 165 -4.07 -23.05 -1.04
N GLY A 166 -2.75 -23.09 -1.18
CA GLY A 166 -1.83 -22.39 -0.28
C GLY A 166 -1.94 -20.86 -0.33
N TYR A 167 -2.37 -20.27 -1.46
CA TYR A 167 -2.65 -18.85 -1.58
C TYR A 167 -3.82 -18.41 -0.69
N VAL A 168 -4.85 -19.25 -0.56
CA VAL A 168 -6.02 -18.96 0.27
C VAL A 168 -5.62 -18.86 1.75
N PHE A 169 -4.79 -19.79 2.23
CA PHE A 169 -4.35 -19.80 3.63
C PHE A 169 -3.27 -18.78 3.94
N ALA A 170 -2.36 -18.50 2.99
CA ALA A 170 -1.30 -17.51 3.17
C ALA A 170 -1.80 -16.06 2.96
N GLY A 171 -2.89 -15.90 2.21
CA GLY A 171 -3.52 -14.63 1.89
C GLY A 171 -2.91 -13.93 0.67
N PRO A 172 -3.55 -12.83 0.22
CA PRO A 172 -3.24 -12.15 -1.04
C PRO A 172 -1.85 -11.49 -1.08
N GLY A 173 -1.17 -11.39 0.06
CA GLY A 173 0.20 -10.90 0.14
C GLY A 173 1.27 -11.90 -0.30
N LEU A 174 0.92 -13.18 -0.53
CA LEU A 174 1.88 -14.23 -0.87
C LEU A 174 2.65 -13.95 -2.18
N PRO A 175 2.03 -13.58 -3.32
CA PRO A 175 2.76 -13.26 -4.55
C PRO A 175 3.77 -12.12 -4.36
N LYS A 176 3.38 -11.06 -3.62
CA LYS A 176 4.27 -9.94 -3.28
C LYS A 176 5.49 -10.44 -2.50
N ARG A 177 5.29 -11.25 -1.46
CA ARG A 177 6.37 -11.79 -0.62
C ARG A 177 7.30 -12.75 -1.38
N ILE A 178 6.76 -13.58 -2.27
CA ILE A 178 7.57 -14.43 -3.17
C ILE A 178 8.48 -13.55 -4.02
N LYS A 179 7.93 -12.48 -4.61
CA LYS A 179 8.72 -11.57 -5.45
C LYS A 179 9.79 -10.82 -4.65
N GLU A 180 9.45 -10.31 -3.47
CA GLU A 180 10.41 -9.65 -2.56
C GLU A 180 11.55 -10.59 -2.15
N ALA A 181 11.25 -11.88 -1.93
CA ALA A 181 12.25 -12.89 -1.61
C ALA A 181 13.14 -13.22 -2.81
N GLN A 182 12.58 -13.28 -4.02
CA GLN A 182 13.34 -13.48 -5.26
C GLN A 182 14.29 -12.31 -5.55
N VAL A 183 13.83 -11.07 -5.37
CA VAL A 183 14.66 -9.86 -5.53
C VAL A 183 15.82 -9.85 -4.53
N GLU A 184 15.58 -10.34 -3.31
CA GLU A 184 16.62 -10.48 -2.30
C GLU A 184 17.69 -11.50 -2.71
N GLN A 185 17.29 -12.69 -3.20
CA GLN A 185 18.23 -13.73 -3.64
C GLN A 185 19.09 -13.31 -4.83
N LEU A 186 18.50 -12.60 -5.80
CA LEU A 186 19.23 -12.16 -6.99
C LEU A 186 20.29 -11.11 -6.67
N GLY A 187 20.14 -10.40 -5.54
CA GLY A 187 20.94 -9.24 -5.22
C GLY A 187 20.64 -8.08 -6.18
N THR A 188 20.29 -6.92 -5.64
CA THR A 188 20.17 -5.70 -6.47
C THR A 188 21.48 -4.93 -6.46
N GLU A 189 22.01 -4.63 -7.64
CA GLU A 189 23.07 -3.65 -7.79
C GLU A 189 22.57 -2.29 -7.30
N ASN A 190 23.21 -1.78 -6.24
CA ASN A 190 22.92 -0.44 -5.73
C ASN A 190 23.54 0.60 -6.67
N SER A 191 22.75 1.07 -7.62
CA SER A 191 23.08 2.30 -8.36
C SER A 191 22.63 3.50 -7.53
N GLU A 192 23.51 4.49 -7.36
CA GLU A 192 23.13 5.73 -6.68
C GLU A 192 22.06 6.45 -7.49
N VAL A 193 20.86 6.56 -6.91
CA VAL A 193 19.74 7.26 -7.55
C VAL A 193 20.02 8.76 -7.53
N VAL A 194 19.96 9.42 -8.68
CA VAL A 194 20.05 10.88 -8.74
C VAL A 194 18.68 11.50 -8.38
N GLY A 195 18.67 12.54 -7.55
CA GLY A 195 17.46 13.31 -7.20
C GLY A 195 16.82 13.05 -5.83
N TRP A 196 17.25 12.03 -5.08
CA TRP A 196 16.73 11.80 -3.71
C TRP A 196 17.03 12.97 -2.77
N LYS A 197 18.14 13.68 -2.96
CA LYS A 197 18.51 14.86 -2.17
C LYS A 197 17.49 16.00 -2.31
N SER A 198 16.86 16.16 -3.47
CA SER A 198 15.84 17.18 -3.70
C SER A 198 14.57 16.88 -2.91
N TYR A 199 14.13 15.62 -2.86
CA TYR A 199 13.05 15.21 -1.98
C TYR A 199 13.41 15.34 -0.50
N TRP A 200 14.66 15.06 -0.14
CA TRP A 200 15.14 15.27 1.22
C TRP A 200 15.06 16.74 1.62
N LEU A 201 15.52 17.65 0.76
CA LEU A 201 15.43 19.10 0.99
C LEU A 201 13.97 19.56 1.08
N PHE A 202 13.11 19.07 0.20
CA PHE A 202 11.66 19.32 0.27
C PHE A 202 11.08 18.92 1.62
N GLY A 203 11.31 17.69 2.08
CA GLY A 203 10.85 17.23 3.39
C GLY A 203 11.45 18.00 4.57
N PHE A 204 12.74 18.33 4.47
CA PHE A 204 13.46 19.09 5.49
C PHE A 204 12.93 20.52 5.61
N SER A 205 12.64 21.18 4.49
CA SER A 205 12.00 22.50 4.47
C SER A 205 10.61 22.46 5.10
N ILE A 206 9.83 21.39 4.90
CA ILE A 206 8.54 21.20 5.58
C ILE A 206 8.72 21.02 7.09
N LEU A 207 9.70 20.23 7.51
CA LEU A 207 10.03 20.03 8.92
C LEU A 207 10.37 21.37 9.61
N ILE A 208 11.22 22.18 8.96
CA ILE A 208 11.61 23.51 9.48
C ILE A 208 10.40 24.45 9.50
N GLY A 209 9.58 24.45 8.44
CA GLY A 209 8.32 25.19 8.41
C GLY A 209 7.41 24.81 9.60
N GLY A 210 7.23 23.52 9.86
CA GLY A 210 6.44 23.03 10.99
C GLY A 210 7.01 23.44 12.35
N LEU A 211 8.34 23.46 12.52
CA LEU A 211 8.99 23.95 13.73
C LEU A 211 8.77 25.46 13.93
N ILE A 212 8.87 26.25 12.85
CA ILE A 212 8.57 27.69 12.89
C ILE A 212 7.10 27.91 13.25
N THR A 213 6.17 27.20 12.61
CA THR A 213 4.73 27.28 12.94
C THR A 213 4.46 26.87 14.38
N LEU A 214 5.15 25.85 14.90
CA LEU A 214 5.01 25.44 16.30
C LEU A 214 5.45 26.57 17.24
N LEU A 215 6.62 27.17 17.00
CA LEU A 215 7.11 28.30 17.79
C LEU A 215 6.15 29.48 17.75
N LEU A 216 5.66 29.86 16.57
CA LEU A 216 4.68 30.93 16.41
C LEU A 216 3.37 30.61 17.14
N SER A 217 2.87 29.38 17.05
CA SER A 217 1.64 28.98 17.74
C SER A 217 1.74 29.04 19.27
N MET A 218 2.95 28.92 19.83
CA MET A 218 3.20 29.01 21.27
C MET A 218 3.41 30.44 21.76
N THR A 219 3.78 31.37 20.88
CA THR A 219 4.15 32.75 21.25
C THR A 219 3.17 33.78 20.71
N THR A 220 2.96 33.77 19.39
CA THR A 220 2.23 34.80 18.64
C THR A 220 1.11 34.12 17.85
N ILE A 221 -0.05 33.97 18.51
CA ILE A 221 -1.24 33.32 17.93
C ILE A 221 -1.75 34.08 16.71
N ILE A 222 -1.75 35.43 16.75
CA ILE A 222 -2.19 36.31 15.67
C ILE A 222 -0.98 37.08 15.16
N LEU A 223 -0.67 36.93 13.87
CA LEU A 223 0.47 37.58 13.22
C LEU A 223 0.10 39.02 12.80
N PRO A 224 1.08 39.93 12.61
CA PRO A 224 0.78 41.32 12.25
C PRO A 224 -0.08 41.50 10.98
N TYR A 225 0.05 40.58 10.01
CA TYR A 225 -0.80 40.61 8.82
C TYR A 225 -2.22 40.07 9.06
N ASP A 226 -2.40 39.20 10.07
CA ASP A 226 -3.72 38.78 10.54
C ASP A 226 -4.46 39.99 11.11
N GLU A 227 -3.80 40.80 11.97
CA GLU A 227 -4.38 42.04 12.51
C GLU A 227 -4.72 43.05 11.42
N PHE A 228 -3.84 43.19 10.41
CA PHE A 228 -4.10 44.05 9.25
C PHE A 228 -5.34 43.59 8.47
N PHE A 229 -5.50 42.29 8.24
CA PHE A 229 -6.68 41.76 7.57
C PHE A 229 -7.95 41.93 8.41
N LEU A 230 -7.87 41.66 9.71
CA LEU A 230 -8.99 41.76 10.63
C LEU A 230 -9.39 43.21 10.94
N GLU A 231 -8.53 44.19 10.65
CA GLU A 231 -8.70 45.62 11.01
C GLU A 231 -8.92 45.82 12.53
N MET A 232 -8.34 44.93 13.35
CA MET A 232 -8.41 44.96 14.81
C MET A 232 -7.15 44.35 15.42
N THR A 233 -6.89 44.71 16.68
CA THR A 233 -5.75 44.17 17.42
C THR A 233 -6.11 42.87 18.12
N ARG A 234 -5.10 42.06 18.44
CA ARG A 234 -5.25 40.87 19.29
C ARG A 234 -5.96 41.18 20.61
N GLY A 235 -5.66 42.33 21.23
CA GLY A 235 -6.26 42.74 22.50
C GLY A 235 -7.78 42.89 22.41
N THR A 236 -8.29 43.45 21.32
CA THR A 236 -9.75 43.57 21.11
C THR A 236 -10.45 42.22 21.04
N ILE A 237 -9.80 41.20 20.47
CA ILE A 237 -10.33 39.83 20.40
C ILE A 237 -10.29 39.17 21.78
N GLU A 238 -9.22 39.41 22.55
CA GLU A 238 -9.04 38.90 23.91
C GLU A 238 -10.11 39.46 24.87
N ASP A 239 -10.36 40.77 24.80
CA ASP A 239 -11.39 41.46 25.59
C ASP A 239 -12.81 40.99 25.24
N PHE A 240 -13.05 40.64 23.97
CA PHE A 240 -14.34 40.12 23.52
C PHE A 240 -14.55 38.67 23.96
N ASN A 241 -13.60 37.78 23.62
CA ASN A 241 -13.59 36.39 24.03
C ASN A 241 -12.20 35.75 23.81
N GLU A 242 -11.40 35.63 24.89
CA GLU A 242 -10.09 34.99 24.89
C GLU A 242 -10.07 33.58 24.27
N ARG A 243 -11.20 32.85 24.32
CA ARG A 243 -11.31 31.49 23.79
C ARG A 243 -11.15 31.42 22.28
N ILE A 244 -11.42 32.51 21.56
CA ILE A 244 -11.16 32.62 20.12
C ILE A 244 -9.66 32.47 19.85
N LEU A 245 -8.81 33.12 20.65
CA LEU A 245 -7.36 33.03 20.51
C LEU A 245 -6.88 31.61 20.82
N TYR A 246 -7.37 31.00 21.91
CA TYR A 246 -7.04 29.61 22.23
C TYR A 246 -7.52 28.62 21.16
N PHE A 247 -8.68 28.88 20.57
CA PHE A 247 -9.18 28.12 19.44
C PHE A 247 -8.24 28.26 18.25
N MET A 248 -7.86 29.46 17.81
CA MET A 248 -6.89 29.59 16.71
C MET A 248 -5.54 28.92 17.02
N ALA A 249 -5.06 29.03 18.27
CA ALA A 249 -3.84 28.37 18.71
C ALA A 249 -3.92 26.83 18.60
N HIS A 250 -5.08 26.25 18.90
CA HIS A 250 -5.31 24.81 18.80
C HIS A 250 -5.16 24.28 17.37
N ASP A 251 -5.74 24.96 16.40
CA ASP A 251 -5.66 24.59 14.99
C ASP A 251 -4.22 24.74 14.47
N ARG A 252 -3.58 25.88 14.75
CA ARG A 252 -2.20 26.17 14.32
C ARG A 252 -1.18 25.21 14.93
N MET A 253 -1.30 24.88 16.21
CA MET A 253 -0.40 23.94 16.90
C MET A 253 -0.62 22.48 16.43
N THR A 254 -1.85 22.11 16.11
CA THR A 254 -2.16 20.77 15.55
C THR A 254 -1.63 20.65 14.11
N LEU A 255 -1.78 21.71 13.30
CA LEU A 255 -1.14 21.83 11.98
C LEU A 255 0.38 21.71 12.10
N ALA A 256 1.01 22.44 13.02
CA ALA A 256 2.45 22.42 13.21
C ALA A 256 3.00 21.02 13.50
N GLY A 257 2.38 20.28 14.43
CA GLY A 257 2.78 18.89 14.72
C GLY A 257 2.59 17.96 13.53
N THR A 258 1.53 18.18 12.73
CA THR A 258 1.28 17.45 11.48
C THR A 258 2.38 17.74 10.45
N MET A 259 2.79 18.99 10.29
CA MET A 259 3.88 19.38 9.40
C MET A 259 5.23 18.80 9.83
N ILE A 260 5.54 18.80 11.13
CA ILE A 260 6.78 18.20 11.66
C ILE A 260 6.78 16.69 11.41
N SER A 261 5.68 16.00 11.70
CA SER A 261 5.47 14.58 11.39
C SER A 261 5.69 14.29 9.90
N GLY A 262 4.98 15.01 9.03
CA GLY A 262 5.06 14.84 7.58
C GLY A 262 6.45 15.12 7.03
N GLY A 263 7.07 16.23 7.44
CA GLY A 263 8.43 16.62 7.05
C GLY A 263 9.46 15.54 7.42
N PHE A 264 9.36 14.98 8.63
CA PHE A 264 10.21 13.88 9.05
C PHE A 264 10.00 12.61 8.20
N LEU A 265 8.74 12.24 7.91
CA LEU A 265 8.43 11.10 7.04
C LEU A 265 8.97 11.31 5.62
N TYR A 266 8.82 12.50 5.03
CA TYR A 266 9.42 12.84 3.73
C TYR A 266 10.93 12.65 3.74
N VAL A 267 11.62 13.18 4.77
CA VAL A 267 13.08 13.05 4.94
C VAL A 267 13.51 11.58 5.00
N VAL A 268 12.83 10.78 5.81
CA VAL A 268 13.17 9.36 5.99
C VAL A 268 12.88 8.56 4.71
N LEU A 269 11.75 8.77 4.06
CA LEU A 269 11.40 8.13 2.79
C LEU A 269 12.37 8.52 1.67
N ALA A 270 12.83 9.77 1.63
CA ALA A 270 13.84 10.20 0.67
C ALA A 270 15.19 9.51 0.94
N ASN A 271 15.66 9.52 2.18
CA ASN A 271 16.98 9.01 2.55
C ASN A 271 17.10 7.49 2.53
N TYR A 272 16.05 6.76 2.91
CA TYR A 272 16.08 5.29 2.97
C TYR A 272 15.28 4.61 1.86
N GLY A 273 14.30 5.30 1.27
CA GLY A 273 13.49 4.77 0.18
C GLY A 273 14.03 5.15 -1.19
N VAL A 274 13.86 6.43 -1.57
CA VAL A 274 14.21 6.93 -2.90
C VAL A 274 15.70 6.78 -3.20
N LYS A 275 16.56 7.08 -2.22
CA LYS A 275 18.01 6.88 -2.33
C LYS A 275 18.39 5.45 -2.71
N ASN A 276 17.66 4.46 -2.21
CA ASN A 276 17.86 3.03 -2.49
C ASN A 276 16.99 2.52 -3.66
N GLY A 277 16.46 3.42 -4.50
CA GLY A 277 15.73 3.03 -5.71
C GLY A 277 14.32 2.48 -5.46
N LEU A 278 13.75 2.63 -4.26
CA LEU A 278 12.42 2.09 -3.97
C LEU A 278 11.31 2.95 -4.60
N ARG A 279 10.62 2.39 -5.60
CA ARG A 279 9.55 3.11 -6.33
C ARG A 279 8.37 3.49 -5.46
N TRP A 280 8.00 2.61 -4.54
CA TRP A 280 6.86 2.86 -3.65
C TRP A 280 7.12 4.08 -2.74
N ALA A 281 8.37 4.31 -2.32
CA ALA A 281 8.72 5.45 -1.47
C ALA A 281 8.57 6.77 -2.24
N LYS A 282 9.02 6.80 -3.50
CA LYS A 282 8.75 7.92 -4.41
C LYS A 282 7.25 8.14 -4.57
N GLN A 283 6.47 7.08 -4.82
CA GLN A 283 5.02 7.20 -5.00
C GLN A 283 4.33 7.74 -3.75
N ALA A 284 4.75 7.34 -2.55
CA ALA A 284 4.23 7.87 -1.29
C ALA A 284 4.53 9.37 -1.16
N ILE A 285 5.78 9.78 -1.42
CA ILE A 285 6.18 11.19 -1.41
C ILE A 285 5.37 12.00 -2.42
N ASP A 286 5.28 11.55 -3.67
CA ASP A 286 4.59 12.29 -4.73
C ASP A 286 3.09 12.42 -4.47
N ALA A 287 2.42 11.34 -4.07
CA ALA A 287 0.98 11.38 -3.81
C ALA A 287 0.66 12.36 -2.67
N ALA A 288 1.42 12.29 -1.58
CA ALA A 288 1.26 13.19 -0.46
C ALA A 288 1.62 14.64 -0.81
N ALA A 289 2.70 14.85 -1.59
CA ALA A 289 3.15 16.18 -1.98
C ALA A 289 2.17 16.83 -2.96
N ILE A 290 1.67 16.10 -3.96
CA ILE A 290 0.68 16.60 -4.92
C ILE A 290 -0.59 17.01 -4.19
N VAL A 291 -1.11 16.19 -3.28
CA VAL A 291 -2.30 16.53 -2.50
C VAL A 291 -2.04 17.70 -1.57
N GLY A 292 -0.86 17.74 -0.94
CA GLY A 292 -0.36 18.91 -0.22
C GLY A 292 -0.42 20.16 -1.08
N PHE A 293 0.15 20.10 -2.30
CA PHE A 293 0.14 21.16 -3.31
C PHE A 293 -1.24 21.48 -3.91
N LEU A 294 -2.26 20.65 -3.71
CA LEU A 294 -3.63 21.01 -4.11
C LEU A 294 -4.38 21.71 -2.99
N GLY A 295 -3.90 21.61 -1.74
CA GLY A 295 -4.49 22.26 -0.57
C GLY A 295 -4.62 23.78 -0.69
N ILE A 296 -3.72 24.46 -1.40
CA ILE A 296 -3.77 25.92 -1.61
C ILE A 296 -5.03 26.37 -2.33
N LEU A 297 -5.62 25.50 -3.15
CA LEU A 297 -6.85 25.81 -3.87
C LEU A 297 -8.03 25.97 -2.91
N LEU A 298 -7.97 25.36 -1.72
CA LEU A 298 -8.96 25.58 -0.68
C LEU A 298 -8.93 27.04 -0.21
N PHE A 299 -7.76 27.69 -0.19
CA PHE A 299 -7.61 29.06 0.32
C PHE A 299 -8.19 30.14 -0.60
N ILE A 300 -8.44 29.83 -1.88
CA ILE A 300 -8.89 30.81 -2.89
C ILE A 300 -10.35 31.26 -2.63
N GLY A 301 -11.13 30.51 -1.84
CA GLY A 301 -12.57 30.75 -1.66
C GLY A 301 -12.99 31.73 -0.56
N TYR A 302 -12.10 32.14 0.36
CA TYR A 302 -12.52 32.78 1.63
C TYR A 302 -12.26 34.28 1.74
N GLY A 303 -11.62 34.90 0.74
CA GLY A 303 -11.24 36.32 0.81
C GLY A 303 -10.07 36.63 1.76
N TYR A 304 -9.57 35.63 2.50
CA TYR A 304 -8.33 35.70 3.27
C TYR A 304 -7.21 34.99 2.50
N PHE A 305 -6.20 35.75 2.08
CA PHE A 305 -5.05 35.21 1.34
C PHE A 305 -3.78 35.25 2.20
N ASP A 306 -3.31 34.07 2.59
CA ASP A 306 -2.08 33.94 3.37
C ASP A 306 -0.84 33.96 2.47
N TRP A 307 -0.18 35.12 2.40
CA TRP A 307 1.04 35.33 1.62
C TRP A 307 2.24 34.52 2.13
N LEU A 308 2.32 34.25 3.43
CA LEU A 308 3.41 33.46 4.01
C LEU A 308 3.30 32.00 3.57
N HIS A 309 2.08 31.45 3.53
CA HIS A 309 1.82 30.13 2.99
C HIS A 309 2.14 30.08 1.48
N LEU A 310 1.73 31.08 0.68
CA LEU A 310 2.11 31.13 -0.74
C LEU A 310 3.64 31.12 -0.91
N LEU A 311 4.36 31.95 -0.15
CA LEU A 311 5.82 32.02 -0.21
C LEU A 311 6.46 30.67 0.15
N PHE A 312 5.99 30.03 1.22
CA PHE A 312 6.44 28.70 1.63
C PHE A 312 6.31 27.70 0.48
N TRP A 313 5.20 27.73 -0.24
CA TRP A 313 4.95 26.86 -1.38
C TRP A 313 5.84 27.12 -2.59
N ILE A 314 6.06 28.41 -2.92
CA ILE A 314 6.97 28.82 -3.99
C ILE A 314 8.39 28.33 -3.69
N ILE A 315 8.82 28.33 -2.42
CA ILE A 315 10.13 27.82 -2.00
C ILE A 315 10.21 26.30 -2.13
N LEU A 316 9.14 25.57 -1.78
CA LEU A 316 9.11 24.11 -1.83
C LEU A 316 9.04 23.54 -3.24
N LEU A 317 8.31 24.20 -4.14
CA LEU A 317 7.98 23.68 -5.47
C LEU A 317 9.22 23.32 -6.32
N PRO A 318 10.29 24.13 -6.40
CA PRO A 318 11.50 23.77 -7.13
C PRO A 318 12.16 22.48 -6.63
N PHE A 319 12.23 22.27 -5.32
CA PHE A 319 12.83 21.05 -4.73
C PHE A 319 11.99 19.82 -5.09
N TYR A 320 10.67 19.92 -4.99
CA TYR A 320 9.76 18.84 -5.36
C TYR A 320 9.87 18.50 -6.86
N LEU A 321 9.72 19.50 -7.74
CA LEU A 321 9.76 19.28 -9.20
C LEU A 321 11.10 18.68 -9.63
N ASN A 322 12.21 19.19 -9.08
CA ASN A 322 13.53 18.65 -9.38
C ASN A 322 13.66 17.17 -8.96
N GLY A 323 13.18 16.81 -7.76
CA GLY A 323 13.14 15.40 -7.31
C GLY A 323 12.26 14.53 -8.21
N PHE A 324 11.07 15.03 -8.56
CA PHE A 324 10.09 14.34 -9.40
C PHE A 324 10.63 14.00 -10.79
N PHE A 325 11.25 14.98 -11.46
CA PHE A 325 11.78 14.79 -12.81
C PHE A 325 13.01 13.88 -12.83
N GLN A 326 13.94 14.04 -11.88
CA GLN A 326 15.16 13.22 -11.83
C GLN A 326 14.87 11.74 -11.53
N THR A 327 13.77 11.45 -10.84
CA THR A 327 13.41 10.08 -10.42
C THR A 327 12.29 9.45 -11.25
N ARG A 328 11.88 10.06 -12.38
CA ARG A 328 10.74 9.60 -13.21
C ARG A 328 10.86 8.14 -13.70
N ASN A 329 12.08 7.69 -13.96
CA ASN A 329 12.36 6.36 -14.52
C ASN A 329 12.68 5.30 -13.45
N LEU A 330 12.45 5.61 -12.17
CA LEU A 330 12.77 4.72 -11.06
C LEU A 330 11.82 3.51 -11.05
N ARG A 331 12.40 2.30 -11.13
CA ARG A 331 11.68 1.02 -11.24
C ARG A 331 12.02 0.02 -10.14
N GLY A 332 12.82 0.41 -9.14
CA GLY A 332 13.25 -0.52 -8.11
C GLY A 332 12.09 -1.07 -7.28
N THR A 333 12.26 -2.32 -6.87
CA THR A 333 11.27 -3.12 -6.15
C THR A 333 11.81 -3.46 -4.77
N PRO A 334 10.97 -3.55 -3.74
CA PRO A 334 11.43 -3.92 -2.41
C PRO A 334 11.94 -5.36 -2.40
N SER A 335 12.92 -5.62 -1.54
CA SER A 335 13.42 -6.95 -1.20
C SER A 335 13.03 -7.30 0.23
N SER A 336 12.94 -8.60 0.55
CA SER A 336 12.69 -9.05 1.91
C SER A 336 13.36 -10.39 2.20
N THR A 337 13.86 -10.54 3.43
CA THR A 337 14.38 -11.81 3.97
C THR A 337 13.29 -12.70 4.55
N ASN A 338 12.02 -12.28 4.50
CA ASN A 338 10.94 -13.09 5.03
C ASN A 338 10.68 -14.31 4.13
N ARG A 339 11.04 -15.51 4.63
CA ARG A 339 10.86 -16.78 3.93
C ARG A 339 9.66 -17.59 4.38
N LYS A 340 9.33 -17.54 5.67
CA LYS A 340 8.29 -18.38 6.28
C LYS A 340 7.15 -17.57 6.89
N ASN A 341 6.00 -18.21 7.05
CA ASN A 341 4.82 -17.68 7.76
C ASN A 341 4.96 -17.80 9.28
N HIS A 342 6.12 -17.40 9.83
CA HIS A 342 6.40 -17.51 11.26
C HIS A 342 5.51 -16.58 12.11
N LEU A 343 5.38 -16.87 13.40
CA LEU A 343 4.50 -16.14 14.33
C LEU A 343 4.76 -14.63 14.32
N THR A 344 6.00 -14.19 14.19
CA THR A 344 6.36 -12.76 14.18
C THR A 344 5.76 -12.00 13.00
N TRP A 345 5.71 -12.64 11.82
CA TRP A 345 5.05 -12.10 10.63
C TRP A 345 3.53 -12.07 10.83
N LYS A 346 2.94 -13.14 11.37
CA LYS A 346 1.49 -13.15 11.66
C LYS A 346 1.09 -12.03 12.62
N LYS A 347 1.88 -11.80 13.68
CA LYS A 347 1.69 -10.67 14.60
C LYS A 347 1.84 -9.33 13.88
N SER A 348 2.83 -9.20 12.99
CA SER A 348 3.02 -7.95 12.25
C SER A 348 1.88 -7.62 11.30
N LEU A 349 1.07 -8.59 10.86
CA LEU A 349 -0.15 -8.30 10.09
C LEU A 349 -1.16 -7.47 10.90
N ILE A 350 -1.27 -7.70 12.21
CA ILE A 350 -2.10 -6.88 13.11
C ILE A 350 -1.53 -5.46 13.18
N GLY A 351 -0.20 -5.35 13.29
CA GLY A 351 0.49 -4.06 13.30
C GLY A 351 0.30 -3.30 11.97
N GLN A 352 0.47 -3.98 10.84
CA GLN A 352 0.27 -3.43 9.51
C GLN A 352 -1.18 -3.00 9.31
N PHE A 353 -2.15 -3.85 9.67
CA PHE A 353 -3.56 -3.54 9.59
C PHE A 353 -3.89 -2.28 10.40
N SER A 354 -3.37 -2.17 11.63
CA SER A 354 -3.57 -0.99 12.48
C SER A 354 -3.07 0.29 11.81
N PHE A 355 -1.89 0.25 11.16
CA PHE A 355 -1.36 1.40 10.41
C PHE A 355 -2.12 1.69 9.12
N VAL A 356 -2.65 0.67 8.43
CA VAL A 356 -3.50 0.86 7.25
C VAL A 356 -4.80 1.55 7.66
N VAL A 357 -5.45 1.09 8.73
CA VAL A 357 -6.67 1.72 9.27
C VAL A 357 -6.36 3.14 9.74
N LEU A 358 -5.21 3.37 10.41
CA LEU A 358 -4.77 4.70 10.82
C LEU A 358 -4.60 5.64 9.61
N GLY A 359 -3.91 5.18 8.57
CA GLY A 359 -3.71 5.94 7.34
C GLY A 359 -5.01 6.32 6.65
N PHE A 360 -5.95 5.36 6.52
CA PHE A 360 -7.30 5.66 6.02
C PHE A 360 -8.05 6.64 6.92
N SER A 361 -7.92 6.52 8.25
CA SER A 361 -8.55 7.42 9.21
C SER A 361 -8.05 8.86 9.06
N PHE A 362 -6.74 9.06 8.86
CA PHE A 362 -6.17 10.38 8.57
C PHE A 362 -6.60 10.93 7.22
N VAL A 363 -6.68 10.10 6.18
CA VAL A 363 -7.20 10.52 4.86
C VAL A 363 -8.65 10.98 4.97
N ILE A 364 -9.51 10.18 5.59
CA ILE A 364 -10.93 10.52 5.78
C ILE A 364 -11.08 11.75 6.68
N GLY A 365 -10.33 11.81 7.78
CA GLY A 365 -10.32 12.94 8.70
C GLY A 365 -9.86 14.23 8.03
N GLY A 366 -8.78 14.18 7.25
CA GLY A 366 -8.27 15.31 6.49
C GLY A 366 -9.28 15.84 5.46
N ILE A 367 -9.92 14.94 4.69
CA ILE A 367 -11.01 15.31 3.77
C ILE A 367 -12.17 15.96 4.53
N THR A 368 -12.57 15.38 5.67
CA THR A 368 -13.70 15.86 6.47
C THR A 368 -13.43 17.25 7.05
N ILE A 369 -12.24 17.47 7.62
CA ILE A 369 -11.84 18.76 8.20
C ILE A 369 -11.68 19.81 7.11
N SER A 370 -11.09 19.47 5.96
CA SER A 370 -11.03 20.37 4.81
C SER A 370 -12.43 20.74 4.31
N TYR A 371 -13.35 19.78 4.23
CA TYR A 371 -14.73 20.05 3.82
C TYR A 371 -15.48 20.95 4.82
N ILE A 372 -15.33 20.70 6.13
CA ILE A 372 -15.89 21.57 7.17
C ILE A 372 -15.32 22.98 7.05
N GLY A 373 -14.00 23.09 6.85
CA GLY A 373 -13.33 24.37 6.62
C GLY A 373 -13.93 25.16 5.47
N VAL A 374 -14.38 24.51 4.38
CA VAL A 374 -14.95 25.18 3.18
C VAL A 374 -16.46 25.42 3.26
N SER A 375 -17.14 24.74 4.18
CA SER A 375 -18.60 24.82 4.30
C SER A 375 -19.01 25.62 5.53
N ASN A 376 -19.27 24.93 6.64
CA ASN A 376 -19.88 25.52 7.84
C ASN A 376 -18.85 26.13 8.81
N VAL A 377 -17.56 25.87 8.59
CA VAL A 377 -16.39 26.28 9.40
C VAL A 377 -16.37 25.73 10.83
N PHE A 378 -17.49 25.75 11.54
CA PHE A 378 -17.64 25.26 12.90
C PHE A 378 -18.47 23.98 12.97
N VAL A 379 -18.09 23.10 13.88
CA VAL A 379 -18.94 22.02 14.39
C VAL A 379 -19.50 22.38 15.76
N THR A 380 -20.49 21.61 16.22
CA THR A 380 -21.22 21.90 17.46
C THR A 380 -20.32 21.98 18.70
N THR A 381 -19.29 21.12 18.80
CA THR A 381 -18.34 21.15 19.92
C THR A 381 -17.51 22.44 19.95
N ASP A 382 -17.27 23.08 18.79
CA ASP A 382 -16.49 24.32 18.72
C ASP A 382 -17.29 25.49 19.29
N LEU A 383 -18.56 25.61 18.88
CA LEU A 383 -19.45 26.66 19.37
C LEU A 383 -19.72 26.52 20.88
N LEU A 384 -19.80 25.27 21.36
CA LEU A 384 -19.89 24.99 22.80
C LEU A 384 -18.61 25.39 23.54
N TYR A 385 -17.43 25.15 22.96
CA TYR A 385 -16.17 25.58 23.57
C TYR A 385 -16.03 27.11 23.60
N LEU A 386 -16.40 27.78 22.50
CA LEU A 386 -16.38 29.25 22.38
C LEU A 386 -17.48 29.92 23.21
N CYS A 387 -18.49 29.16 23.68
CA CYS A 387 -19.67 29.66 24.39
C CYS A 387 -20.48 30.69 23.59
N MET A 388 -20.48 30.61 22.26
CA MET A 388 -21.18 31.57 21.40
C MET A 388 -21.54 30.98 20.02
N PRO A 389 -22.63 31.46 19.39
CA PRO A 389 -23.01 31.06 18.04
C PRO A 389 -22.13 31.74 16.98
N ALA A 390 -22.07 31.15 15.78
CA ALA A 390 -21.31 31.67 14.65
C ALA A 390 -21.79 33.07 14.20
N ASP A 391 -23.09 33.35 14.30
CA ASP A 391 -23.66 34.65 13.92
C ASP A 391 -23.09 35.79 14.76
N MET A 392 -22.88 35.57 16.06
CA MET A 392 -22.28 36.55 16.97
C MET A 392 -20.80 36.82 16.62
N LEU A 393 -20.06 35.80 16.16
CA LEU A 393 -18.69 35.98 15.65
C LEU A 393 -18.68 36.81 14.36
N SER A 394 -19.67 36.58 13.48
CA SER A 394 -19.82 37.33 12.23
C SER A 394 -20.18 38.79 12.47
N GLU A 395 -21.06 39.06 13.44
CA GLU A 395 -21.42 40.41 13.86
C GLU A 395 -20.25 41.15 14.51
N PHE A 396 -19.44 40.46 15.32
CA PHE A 396 -18.24 41.04 15.92
C PHE A 396 -17.19 41.41 14.86
N ASN A 397 -16.87 40.47 13.97
CA ASN A 397 -16.04 40.73 12.80
C ASN A 397 -16.27 39.67 11.70
N SER A 398 -16.85 40.11 10.58
CA SER A 398 -17.12 39.25 9.42
C SER A 398 -15.87 38.64 8.79
N ARG A 399 -14.68 39.20 9.07
CA ARG A 399 -13.38 38.70 8.59
C ARG A 399 -12.74 37.64 9.48
N LEU A 400 -13.26 37.41 10.70
CA LEU A 400 -12.70 36.41 11.62
C LEU A 400 -12.96 34.96 11.15
N ILE A 401 -14.17 34.70 10.64
CA ILE A 401 -14.56 33.37 10.14
C ILE A 401 -13.65 32.92 8.98
N PRO A 402 -13.34 33.76 7.96
CA PRO A 402 -12.34 33.44 6.94
C PRO A 402 -10.97 32.98 7.46
N VAL A 403 -10.45 33.61 8.53
CA VAL A 403 -9.14 33.24 9.10
C VAL A 403 -9.21 31.86 9.76
N ILE A 404 -10.29 31.58 10.51
CA ILE A 404 -10.51 30.26 11.13
C ILE A 404 -10.73 29.17 10.05
N ALA A 405 -11.47 29.50 9.00
CA ALA A 405 -11.70 28.61 7.87
C ALA A 405 -10.39 28.22 7.16
N HIS A 406 -9.49 29.20 6.97
CA HIS A 406 -8.16 28.98 6.44
C HIS A 406 -7.34 28.01 7.30
N ASP A 407 -7.28 28.24 8.62
CA ASP A 407 -6.48 27.40 9.53
C ASP A 407 -6.97 25.94 9.52
N ARG A 408 -8.29 25.72 9.46
CA ARG A 408 -8.89 24.39 9.31
C ARG A 408 -8.64 23.73 7.96
N ALA A 409 -8.82 24.47 6.86
CA ALA A 409 -8.54 23.95 5.53
C ALA A 409 -7.05 23.57 5.39
N GLY A 410 -6.17 24.39 5.98
CA GLY A 410 -4.73 24.12 6.07
C GLY A 410 -4.43 22.87 6.88
N PHE A 411 -4.99 22.75 8.08
CA PHE A 411 -4.84 21.54 8.90
C PHE A 411 -5.39 20.29 8.21
N GLY A 412 -6.60 20.33 7.67
CA GLY A 412 -7.23 19.19 6.99
C GLY A 412 -6.42 18.70 5.79
N SER A 413 -5.90 19.62 4.96
CA SER A 413 -5.08 19.26 3.80
C SER A 413 -3.71 18.70 4.20
N ALA A 414 -3.09 19.24 5.26
CA ALA A 414 -1.86 18.69 5.83
C ALA A 414 -2.08 17.28 6.41
N LEU A 415 -3.18 17.07 7.14
CA LEU A 415 -3.55 15.77 7.72
C LEU A 415 -3.81 14.73 6.61
N LEU A 416 -4.48 15.14 5.54
CA LEU A 416 -4.70 14.30 4.35
C LEU A 416 -3.36 13.89 3.71
N SER A 417 -2.44 14.84 3.52
CA SER A 417 -1.10 14.57 2.98
C SER A 417 -0.32 13.58 3.84
N VAL A 418 -0.26 13.79 5.16
CA VAL A 418 0.41 12.87 6.11
C VAL A 418 -0.30 11.51 6.16
N GLY A 419 -1.63 11.49 6.07
CA GLY A 419 -2.43 10.27 5.98
C GLY A 419 -2.01 9.39 4.80
N LEU A 420 -1.75 10.00 3.64
CA LEU A 420 -1.22 9.28 2.46
C LEU A 420 0.19 8.74 2.70
N LEU A 421 1.09 9.51 3.34
CA LEU A 421 2.43 9.03 3.69
C LEU A 421 2.36 7.78 4.59
N VAL A 422 1.54 7.84 5.65
CA VAL A 422 1.35 6.72 6.58
C VAL A 422 0.71 5.52 5.88
N LEU A 423 -0.38 5.73 5.13
CA LEU A 423 -1.10 4.69 4.43
C LEU A 423 -0.22 3.96 3.41
N MET A 424 0.47 4.70 2.55
CA MET A 424 1.29 4.11 1.49
C MET A 424 2.55 3.43 2.06
N THR A 425 3.12 3.97 3.13
CA THR A 425 4.19 3.30 3.89
C THR A 425 3.69 1.99 4.50
N ALA A 426 2.48 1.97 5.07
CA ALA A 426 1.88 0.75 5.64
C ALA A 426 1.56 -0.31 4.57
N LEU A 427 1.06 0.09 3.39
CA LEU A 427 0.72 -0.82 2.30
C LEU A 427 1.96 -1.39 1.61
N TRP A 428 2.99 -0.57 1.39
CA TRP A 428 4.09 -0.93 0.50
C TRP A 428 5.46 -1.04 1.17
N GLY A 429 5.69 -0.43 2.34
CA GLY A 429 6.96 -0.45 3.07
C GLY A 429 7.10 -1.54 4.14
N PHE A 430 6.13 -2.44 4.27
CA PHE A 430 6.07 -3.42 5.36
C PHE A 430 6.89 -4.71 5.09
N GLN A 431 8.21 -4.58 4.93
CA GLN A 431 9.12 -5.73 4.77
C GLN A 431 9.89 -6.07 6.05
N GLN A 432 10.17 -7.35 6.25
CA GLN A 432 10.95 -7.84 7.39
C GLN A 432 12.35 -7.23 7.42
N GLY A 433 12.78 -6.82 8.61
CA GLY A 433 14.13 -6.25 8.81
C GLY A 433 14.27 -4.78 8.39
N ASN A 434 13.24 -4.14 7.82
CA ASN A 434 13.25 -2.71 7.47
C ASN A 434 13.08 -1.84 8.72
N ARG A 435 14.08 -1.82 9.59
CA ARG A 435 14.07 -1.06 10.87
C ARG A 435 13.74 0.41 10.68
N TRP A 436 14.21 1.00 9.59
CA TRP A 436 13.97 2.42 9.28
C TRP A 436 12.48 2.75 9.11
N VAL A 437 11.66 1.82 8.63
CA VAL A 437 10.20 2.03 8.49
C VAL A 437 9.53 2.10 9.86
N TRP A 438 9.93 1.22 10.78
CA TRP A 438 9.41 1.26 12.14
C TRP A 438 9.80 2.58 12.85
N TRP A 439 11.05 3.02 12.70
CA TRP A 439 11.50 4.30 13.25
C TRP A 439 10.86 5.51 12.56
N ALA A 440 10.58 5.43 11.26
CA ALA A 440 9.82 6.45 10.54
C ALA A 440 8.45 6.64 11.18
N LEU A 441 7.72 5.55 11.39
CA LEU A 441 6.39 5.58 11.99
C LEU A 441 6.46 6.01 13.47
N PHE A 442 7.41 5.47 14.25
CA PHE A 442 7.56 5.78 15.68
C PHE A 442 7.93 7.24 15.96
N ILE A 443 8.94 7.78 15.27
CA ILE A 443 9.35 9.17 15.49
C ILE A 443 8.38 10.12 14.79
N GLY A 444 7.91 9.75 13.59
CA GLY A 444 6.97 10.56 12.80
C GLY A 444 5.65 10.79 13.51
N GLY A 445 5.10 9.80 14.21
CA GLY A 445 3.81 9.97 14.91
C GLY A 445 3.87 10.89 16.13
N ILE A 446 5.02 10.98 16.83
CA ILE A 446 5.12 11.68 18.12
C ILE A 446 4.73 13.15 18.04
N PRO A 447 5.29 13.98 17.12
CA PRO A 447 4.96 15.41 17.06
C PRO A 447 3.47 15.69 16.86
N ALA A 448 2.79 14.93 15.99
CA ALA A 448 1.38 15.13 15.69
C ALA A 448 0.48 14.77 16.88
N PHE A 449 0.72 13.62 17.53
CA PHE A 449 -0.05 13.24 18.72
C PHE A 449 0.26 14.13 19.92
N ALA A 450 1.52 14.50 20.11
CA ALA A 450 1.92 15.38 21.21
C ALA A 450 1.28 16.75 21.08
N SER A 451 1.40 17.42 19.92
CA SER A 451 0.81 18.74 19.74
C SER A 451 -0.72 18.68 19.72
N GLY A 452 -1.29 17.71 18.99
CA GLY A 452 -2.73 17.56 18.84
C GLY A 452 -3.42 17.23 20.16
N ILE A 453 -2.89 16.35 21.00
CA ILE A 453 -3.54 16.02 22.28
C ILE A 453 -3.22 17.08 23.35
N ALA A 454 -1.96 17.51 23.48
CA ALA A 454 -1.57 18.42 24.55
C ALA A 454 -2.29 19.76 24.48
N ILE A 455 -2.46 20.35 23.28
CA ILE A 455 -3.09 21.68 23.18
C ILE A 455 -4.53 21.67 23.69
N HIS A 456 -5.28 20.62 23.41
CA HIS A 456 -6.67 20.49 23.85
C HIS A 456 -6.79 20.43 25.37
N PHE A 457 -5.84 19.80 26.06
CA PHE A 457 -5.78 19.82 27.51
C PHE A 457 -5.34 21.18 28.07
N ILE A 458 -4.37 21.83 27.42
CA ILE A 458 -3.85 23.14 27.85
C ILE A 458 -4.95 24.21 27.78
N ILE A 459 -5.76 24.22 26.73
CA ILE A 459 -6.83 25.21 26.53
C ILE A 459 -8.18 24.80 27.13
N GLY A 460 -8.30 23.58 27.66
CA GLY A 460 -9.55 23.06 28.20
C GLY A 460 -10.59 22.64 27.16
N TYR A 461 -10.21 22.47 25.88
CA TYR A 461 -11.09 21.95 24.83
C TYR A 461 -11.13 20.41 24.84
N THR A 462 -11.62 19.83 25.94
CA THR A 462 -11.46 18.41 26.27
C THR A 462 -12.72 17.56 26.09
N SER A 463 -13.69 18.02 25.29
CA SER A 463 -14.93 17.26 25.08
C SER A 463 -14.63 15.88 24.49
N PHE A 464 -15.24 14.83 25.07
CA PHE A 464 -14.92 13.45 24.69
C PHE A 464 -15.19 13.18 23.21
N VAL A 465 -16.30 13.69 22.67
CA VAL A 465 -16.68 13.50 21.26
C VAL A 465 -15.67 14.15 20.32
N HIS A 466 -15.16 15.33 20.68
CA HIS A 466 -14.16 16.04 19.88
C HIS A 466 -12.80 15.31 19.86
N LEU A 467 -12.37 14.77 21.01
CA LEU A 467 -11.09 14.06 21.13
C LEU A 467 -11.15 12.57 20.73
N LEU A 468 -12.34 12.00 20.56
CA LEU A 468 -12.53 10.59 20.20
C LEU A 468 -11.73 10.14 18.96
N PRO A 469 -11.70 10.89 17.84
CA PRO A 469 -10.89 10.52 16.68
C PRO A 469 -9.38 10.45 17.00
N ALA A 470 -8.88 11.38 17.83
CA ALA A 470 -7.48 11.41 18.23
C ALA A 470 -7.13 10.22 19.15
N TYR A 471 -7.99 9.85 20.09
CA TYR A 471 -7.79 8.67 20.94
C TYR A 471 -7.83 7.37 20.14
N PHE A 472 -8.78 7.24 19.23
CA PHE A 472 -8.85 6.08 18.34
C PHE A 472 -7.57 5.95 17.49
N ALA A 473 -7.12 7.06 16.89
CA ALA A 473 -5.87 7.10 16.14
C ALA A 473 -4.65 6.73 17.00
N LEU A 474 -4.58 7.20 18.25
CA LEU A 474 -3.49 6.88 19.18
C LEU A 474 -3.45 5.39 19.54
N VAL A 475 -4.61 4.77 19.78
CA VAL A 475 -4.70 3.32 20.05
C VAL A 475 -4.22 2.51 18.85
N LEU A 476 -4.63 2.87 17.64
CA LEU A 476 -4.17 2.23 16.40
C LEU A 476 -2.66 2.40 16.21
N TYR A 477 -2.14 3.60 16.48
CA TYR A 477 -0.73 3.92 16.38
C TYR A 477 0.12 3.06 17.34
N VAL A 478 -0.24 3.02 18.62
CA VAL A 478 0.46 2.22 19.63
C VAL A 478 0.38 0.71 19.32
N THR A 479 -0.81 0.23 18.94
CA THR A 479 -1.00 -1.17 18.53
C THR A 479 -0.14 -1.50 17.31
N GLY A 480 -0.14 -0.62 16.32
CA GLY A 480 0.69 -0.69 15.13
C GLY A 480 2.17 -0.89 15.47
N LEU A 481 2.70 -0.05 16.35
CA LEU A 481 4.09 -0.08 16.80
C LEU A 481 4.44 -1.36 17.55
N ILE A 482 3.63 -1.77 18.53
CA ILE A 482 3.88 -2.94 19.38
C ILE A 482 3.90 -4.21 18.53
N PHE A 483 2.88 -4.44 17.70
CA PHE A 483 2.74 -5.69 16.96
C PHE A 483 3.68 -5.80 15.75
N SER A 484 4.24 -4.68 15.27
CA SER A 484 5.20 -4.67 14.16
C SER A 484 6.67 -4.64 14.58
N TYR A 485 6.98 -4.29 15.83
CA TYR A 485 8.36 -4.08 16.31
C TYR A 485 9.29 -5.25 15.99
N SER A 486 8.93 -6.46 16.44
CA SER A 486 9.78 -7.65 16.29
C SER A 486 9.99 -8.03 14.82
N TYR A 487 9.01 -7.76 13.94
CA TYR A 487 9.12 -8.07 12.52
C TYR A 487 10.09 -7.14 11.79
N PHE A 488 10.04 -5.84 12.10
CA PHE A 488 11.01 -4.89 11.55
C PHE A 488 12.42 -5.04 12.14
N HIS A 489 12.54 -5.61 13.35
CA HIS A 489 13.81 -5.80 14.05
C HIS A 489 14.43 -7.20 13.91
N LEU A 490 13.73 -8.12 13.25
CA LEU A 490 14.26 -9.43 12.92
C LEU A 490 15.51 -9.27 12.06
N LYS A 491 16.64 -9.81 12.52
CA LYS A 491 17.91 -9.76 11.80
C LYS A 491 17.73 -10.41 10.42
N GLN A 492 18.22 -9.71 9.40
CA GLN A 492 18.48 -10.32 8.11
C GLN A 492 19.66 -11.27 8.33
N ASN A 493 19.43 -12.58 8.30
CA ASN A 493 20.53 -13.53 8.17
C ASN A 493 21.12 -13.28 6.79
N LYS A 494 22.19 -12.49 6.73
CA LYS A 494 22.97 -12.25 5.53
C LYS A 494 23.93 -13.40 5.32
#